data_AF-A0A257RAN6-F1
#
_entry.id   AF-A0A257RAN6-F1
#
_cell.length_a   1.000
_cell.length_b   1.000
_cell.length_c   1.000
_cell.angle_alpha   90.00
_cell.angle_beta   90.00
_cell.angle_gamma   90.00
#
_symmetry.space_group_name_H-M   'P 1'
#
loop_
_entity.id
_entity.type
_entity.pdbx_description
1 polymer ?
#
loop_
_entity_poly.entity_id
_entity_poly.type
_entity_poly.pdbx_seq_one_letter_code
_entity_poly.pdbx_strand_id
1 'polypeptide(L)'
;MALVHELIYLYIWVLFLTALLSWVPTHSSDGFVAGLKRLLARLTEPVLRPLRAVLPRPRLGGVGVDVSVLVAMVALEIINVLL
;
A
#
# COMPACT_ATOMS: atom_id res chain seq x y z
N MET A 1 -25.56 0.00 -0.91
CA MET A 1 -24.22 -0.50 -1.25
C MET A 1 -23.23 0.58 -1.70
N ALA A 2 -23.67 1.76 -2.16
CA ALA A 2 -22.76 2.84 -2.61
C ALA A 2 -21.64 3.21 -1.61
N LEU A 3 -21.96 3.37 -0.32
CA LEU A 3 -20.97 3.72 0.71
C LEU A 3 -19.82 2.70 0.83
N VAL A 4 -20.09 1.41 0.61
CA VAL A 4 -19.06 0.37 0.73
C VAL A 4 -18.07 0.47 -0.43
N HIS A 5 -18.57 0.61 -1.66
CA HIS A 5 -17.71 0.80 -2.83
C HIS A 5 -16.84 2.06 -2.71
N GLU A 6 -17.41 3.17 -2.24
CA GLU A 6 -16.66 4.42 -2.01
C GLU A 6 -15.52 4.24 -0.99
N LEU A 7 -15.77 3.51 0.10
CA LEU A 7 -14.73 3.21 1.09
C LEU A 7 -13.64 2.30 0.52
N ILE A 8 -14.00 1.32 -0.31
CA ILE A 8 -13.03 0.44 -0.97
C ILE A 8 -12.15 1.26 -1.92
N TYR A 9 -12.75 2.10 -2.77
CA TYR A 9 -11.98 2.96 -3.67
C TYR A 9 -11.06 3.91 -2.91
N LEU A 10 -11.54 4.53 -1.83
CA LEU A 10 -10.70 5.37 -0.98
C LEU A 10 -9.50 4.60 -0.41
N TYR A 11 -9.71 3.36 0.04
CA TYR A 11 -8.62 2.54 0.54
C TYR A 11 -7.64 2.09 -0.57
N ILE A 12 -8.14 1.81 -1.79
CA ILE A 12 -7.31 1.56 -2.97
C ILE A 12 -6.44 2.78 -3.28
N TRP A 13 -6.95 4.01 -3.15
CA TRP A 13 -6.16 5.23 -3.31
C TRP A 13 -5.05 5.36 -2.25
N VAL A 14 -5.31 4.95 -1.00
CA VAL A 14 -4.29 4.90 0.05
C VAL A 14 -3.18 3.90 -0.30
N LEU A 15 -3.54 2.71 -0.80
CA LEU A 15 -2.58 1.73 -1.30
C LEU A 15 -1.80 2.26 -2.49
N PHE A 16 -2.46 2.91 -3.44
CA PHE A 16 -1.81 3.53 -4.59
C PHE A 16 -0.76 4.56 -4.17
N LEU A 17 -1.08 5.45 -3.22
CA LEU A 17 -0.12 6.41 -2.67
C LEU A 17 1.04 5.71 -1.95
N THR A 18 0.77 4.59 -1.28
CA THR A 18 1.80 3.76 -0.64
C THR A 18 2.74 3.15 -1.68
N ALA A 19 2.21 2.63 -2.79
CA ALA A 19 3.00 2.12 -3.90
C ALA A 19 3.87 3.22 -4.53
N LEU A 20 3.28 4.38 -4.82
CA LEU A 20 3.97 5.54 -5.38
C LEU A 20 5.14 6.00 -4.49
N LEU A 21 4.94 6.06 -3.17
CA LEU A 21 6.00 6.47 -2.24
C LEU A 21 7.01 5.36 -1.93
N SER A 22 6.69 4.09 -2.20
CA SER A 22 7.58 2.96 -1.89
C SER A 22 8.94 3.08 -2.58
N TRP A 23 8.96 3.57 -3.82
CA TRP A 23 10.19 3.74 -4.60
C TRP A 23 10.88 5.09 -4.40
N VAL A 24 10.25 6.05 -3.70
CA VAL A 24 10.84 7.36 -3.44
C VAL A 24 11.89 7.21 -2.33
N PRO A 25 13.18 7.49 -2.55
CA PRO A 25 14.17 7.43 -1.47
C PRO A 25 13.90 8.53 -0.43
N THR A 26 13.99 8.17 0.85
CA THR A 26 13.90 9.12 1.96
C THR A 26 15.25 9.23 2.64
N HIS A 27 15.93 10.38 2.48
CA HIS A 27 17.27 10.62 3.02
C HIS A 27 17.26 11.07 4.48
N SER A 28 16.15 11.63 4.97
CA SER A 28 15.98 12.07 6.36
C SER A 28 14.75 11.43 7.00
N SER A 29 14.86 11.10 8.30
CA SER A 29 13.77 10.53 9.10
C SER A 29 12.68 11.54 9.44
N ASP A 30 12.97 12.84 9.39
CA ASP A 30 12.09 13.91 9.90
C ASP A 30 11.44 14.76 8.80
N GLY A 31 11.54 14.34 7.54
CA GLY A 31 10.87 15.00 6.42
C GLY A 31 9.37 14.67 6.32
N PHE A 32 8.61 15.56 5.68
CA PHE A 32 7.19 15.36 5.36
C PHE A 32 6.92 14.00 4.71
N VAL A 33 7.73 13.61 3.72
CA VAL A 33 7.62 12.32 3.03
C VAL A 33 7.81 11.14 3.98
N ALA A 34 8.74 11.23 4.94
CA ALA A 34 8.95 10.18 5.93
C ALA A 34 7.79 10.10 6.94
N GLY A 35 7.18 11.22 7.29
CA GLY A 35 5.93 11.26 8.07
C GLY A 35 4.77 10.60 7.32
N LEU A 36 4.58 10.97 6.05
CA LEU A 36 3.52 10.41 5.20
C LEU A 36 3.68 8.90 4.99
N LYS A 37 4.90 8.42 4.71
CA LYS A 37 5.19 6.99 4.62
C LYS A 37 4.85 6.24 5.91
N ARG A 38 5.14 6.81 7.09
CA ARG A 38 4.79 6.20 8.38
C ARG A 38 3.28 6.13 8.58
N LEU A 39 2.55 7.17 8.20
CA LEU A 39 1.08 7.18 8.24
C LEU A 39 0.50 6.11 7.33
N LEU A 40 0.92 6.08 6.06
CA LEU A 40 0.45 5.11 5.08
C LEU A 40 0.80 3.69 5.47
N ALA A 41 2.01 3.45 5.98
CA ALA A 41 2.38 2.16 6.53
C ALA A 41 1.41 1.73 7.63
N ARG A 42 1.06 2.59 8.60
CA ARG A 42 0.10 2.25 9.65
C ARG A 42 -1.30 1.90 9.11
N LEU A 43 -1.76 2.60 8.08
CA LEU A 43 -3.08 2.34 7.46
C LEU A 43 -3.10 1.05 6.64
N THR A 44 -1.97 0.70 6.03
CA THR A 44 -1.86 -0.42 5.10
C THR A 44 -1.32 -1.69 5.74
N GLU A 45 -0.59 -1.61 6.87
CA GLU A 45 0.01 -2.75 7.56
C GLU A 45 -0.98 -3.89 7.88
N PRO A 46 -2.23 -3.64 8.33
CA PRO A 46 -3.18 -4.71 8.62
C PRO A 46 -3.46 -5.63 7.42
N VAL A 47 -3.48 -5.06 6.21
CA VAL A 47 -3.74 -5.78 4.95
C VAL A 47 -2.44 -6.27 4.33
N LEU A 48 -1.38 -5.46 4.34
CA LEU A 48 -0.12 -5.79 3.69
C LEU A 48 0.74 -6.76 4.49
N ARG A 49 0.69 -6.74 5.84
CA ARG A 49 1.48 -7.64 6.69
C ARG A 49 1.24 -9.12 6.39
N PRO A 50 -0.01 -9.62 6.30
CA PRO A 50 -0.24 -11.03 5.92
C PRO A 50 0.21 -11.31 4.47
N LEU A 51 -0.01 -10.38 3.54
CA LEU A 51 0.45 -10.54 2.16
C LEU A 51 1.98 -10.63 2.07
N ARG A 52 2.71 -9.82 2.84
CA ARG A 52 4.18 -9.81 2.93
C ARG A 52 4.75 -11.04 3.64
N ALA A 53 3.93 -11.79 4.39
CA ALA A 53 4.35 -13.08 4.95
C ALA A 53 4.42 -14.17 3.87
N VAL A 54 3.63 -14.03 2.80
CA VAL A 54 3.58 -14.97 1.66
C VAL A 54 4.44 -14.46 0.49
N LEU A 55 4.40 -13.16 0.23
CA LEU A 55 5.11 -12.50 -0.87
C LEU A 55 6.40 -11.86 -0.34
N PRO A 56 7.59 -12.34 -0.74
CA PRO A 56 8.84 -11.70 -0.37
C PRO A 56 8.89 -10.29 -0.96
N ARG A 57 9.45 -9.33 -0.21
CA ARG A 57 9.72 -7.97 -0.72
C ARG A 57 10.99 -8.01 -1.57
N PRO A 58 10.91 -7.95 -2.91
CA PRO A 58 12.11 -7.97 -3.74
C PRO A 58 12.83 -6.63 -3.56
N ARG A 59 14.06 -6.67 -3.02
CA ARG A 59 14.94 -5.49 -3.00
C ARG A 59 15.62 -5.40 -4.35
N LEU A 60 14.99 -4.71 -5.30
CA LEU A 60 15.58 -4.47 -6.62
C LEU A 60 16.44 -3.20 -6.56
N GLY A 61 17.76 -3.35 -6.70
CA GLY A 61 18.68 -2.21 -6.83
C GLY A 61 18.77 -1.28 -5.61
N GLY A 62 18.55 -1.79 -4.39
CA GLY A 62 18.58 -0.98 -3.16
C GLY A 62 17.32 -0.16 -2.89
N VAL A 63 16.34 -0.17 -3.81
CA VAL A 63 15.01 0.42 -3.64
C VAL A 63 14.01 -0.72 -3.40
N GLY A 64 13.24 -0.64 -2.32
CA GLY A 64 12.24 -1.65 -1.99
C GLY A 64 10.99 -1.45 -2.84
N VAL A 65 10.75 -2.32 -3.82
CA VAL A 65 9.48 -2.34 -4.56
C VAL A 65 8.50 -3.21 -3.78
N ASP A 66 7.41 -2.63 -3.29
CA ASP A 66 6.44 -3.37 -2.49
C ASP A 66 5.33 -3.97 -3.38
N VAL A 67 5.62 -5.12 -3.98
CA VAL A 67 4.68 -5.88 -4.82
C VAL A 67 3.41 -6.28 -4.05
N SER A 68 3.49 -6.41 -2.71
CA SER A 68 2.32 -6.75 -1.90
C SER A 68 1.21 -5.71 -1.99
N VAL A 69 1.56 -4.44 -2.26
CA VAL A 69 0.60 -3.34 -2.43
C VAL A 69 -0.23 -3.55 -3.69
N LEU A 70 0.40 -3.95 -4.80
CA LEU A 70 -0.31 -4.24 -6.05
C LEU A 70 -1.26 -5.42 -5.88
N VAL A 71 -0.81 -6.48 -5.18
CA VAL A 71 -1.66 -7.64 -4.88
C VAL A 71 -2.84 -7.24 -4.00
N ALA A 72 -2.65 -6.39 -3.00
CA ALA A 72 -3.73 -5.88 -2.17
C ALA A 72 -4.76 -5.09 -2.98
N MET A 73 -4.31 -4.22 -3.88
CA MET A 73 -5.19 -3.44 -4.77
C MET A 73 -6.04 -4.37 -5.64
N VAL A 74 -5.43 -5.37 -6.29
CA VAL A 74 -6.15 -6.34 -7.12
C VAL A 74 -7.16 -7.15 -6.30
N ALA A 75 -6.77 -7.61 -5.11
CA ALA A 75 -7.66 -8.36 -4.23
C ALA A 75 -8.87 -7.53 -3.79
N LEU A 76 -8.66 -6.25 -3.46
CA LEU A 76 -9.74 -5.33 -3.10
C LEU A 76 -10.66 -5.00 -4.27
N GLU A 77 -10.11 -4.86 -5.48
CA GLU A 77 -10.93 -4.66 -6.68
C GLU A 77 -11.82 -5.87 -6.97
N ILE A 78 -11.29 -7.08 -6.79
CA ILE A 78 -12.10 -8.30 -6.91
C ILE A 78 -13.22 -8.31 -5.86
N ILE A 79 -12.93 -7.95 -4.61
CA ILE A 79 -13.94 -7.86 -3.55
C ILE A 79 -15.00 -6.80 -3.90
N ASN A 80 -14.58 -5.65 -4.45
CA ASN A 80 -15.47 -4.56 -4.85
C ASN A 80 -16.46 -4.98 -5.96
N VAL A 81 -16.00 -5.77 -6.92
CA VAL A 81 -16.83 -6.27 -8.03
C VAL A 81 -17.80 -7.37 -7.58
N LEU A 82 -17.43 -8.14 -6.55
CA LEU A 82 -18.25 -9.25 -6.04
C LEU A 82 -19.34 -8.82 -5.03
N LEU A 83 -19.17 -7.66 -4.40
CA LEU A 83 -20.11 -7.05 -3.45
C LEU A 83 -21.21 -6.25 -4.17
#